data_AF-A0A7S0LPW9-F1
#
_entry.id   AF-A0A7S0LPW9-F1
#
_cell.length_a   1.000
_cell.length_b   1.000
_cell.length_c   1.000
_cell.angle_alpha   90.00
_cell.angle_beta   90.00
_cell.angle_gamma   90.00
#
_symmetry.space_group_name_H-M   'P 1'
#
loop_
_entity.id
_entity.type
_entity.pdbx_description
1 polymer ?
#
loop_
_entity_poly.entity_id
_entity_poly.type
_entity_poly.pdbx_seq_one_letter_code
_entity_poly.pdbx_strand_id
1 'polypeptide(L)'
;GLQFEQQCGLSFEQTVVHMSYLYSVEHLWDTHAGPYGHWTYPGRPASAVIFLASFIWPHLKLLLVHVCYYATLSHRTRRNGNYWLAFFGKWTLADVLVMCVLIGLFNLTVQMSIPQLYARLKPESFALCETLCDSLPTPPSGQHDHKPLTALEVAADAALRFFPEHGDVLGGINCTSLCGWVETSVLPVVETSLLSHDELPSSSLDGNLRLRGLASMYAFCVAVLVSLTLSVLIESLDDASRHEPHELGQRRAARPLSRELSEPTELTMITSSSNGAASTDDGVFSTAGGGSGPLTFSGAHGDLGFEQFGSRRPLEAKSSRTRRQLVSETQIGIVSPGSSCLGGDRGRSHLSTEEIADFSARFAPTPSGALFTESMPVHQQLRVERARSRLCGSDWLAAAHTLGVLVQIMLTILAFSVPVFQRHVVGALPDALRINLAIDFDADYSMIRLAQLAAQAGGLDYFMSATFWVFIVICPLLRPLTMLVLLFVPLRVSQQRGLHRFSRHAASYYAFEVMVVAVPLIQVAFGPMSDSMLNKQSTPEVCKPLLHRYPNHSGTCFRMDIVALPGYYFTLAAVALFLLTGFDGSPTHKYLHRQLYPEDRPPPTCGNFY
;
A
#
# COMPACT_ATOMS: atom_id res chain seq x y z
N GLY A 1 11.91 22.37 -15.16
CA GLY A 1 13.00 21.96 -16.05
C GLY A 1 13.07 20.46 -16.08
N LEU A 2 12.79 19.87 -17.24
CA LEU A 2 13.47 18.71 -17.82
C LEU A 2 12.85 18.45 -19.22
N GLN A 3 13.74 18.05 -20.12
CA GLN A 3 13.70 17.91 -21.58
C GLN A 3 12.37 17.55 -22.26
N PHE A 4 12.11 18.24 -23.38
CA PHE A 4 11.49 17.62 -24.54
C PHE A 4 12.61 17.02 -25.40
N GLU A 5 12.72 15.70 -25.37
CA GLU A 5 13.30 14.95 -26.47
C GLU A 5 12.23 14.91 -27.57
N GLN A 6 12.61 15.34 -28.77
CA GLN A 6 11.68 15.62 -29.86
C GLN A 6 11.20 14.31 -30.49
N GLN A 7 10.19 13.68 -29.89
CA GLN A 7 9.37 12.69 -30.58
C GLN A 7 8.40 13.46 -31.48
N CYS A 8 8.38 13.16 -32.79
CA CYS A 8 7.30 13.54 -33.70
C CYS A 8 6.00 12.87 -33.22
N GLY A 9 5.40 13.42 -32.16
CA GLY A 9 4.23 12.87 -31.49
C GLY A 9 2.97 13.31 -32.22
N LEU A 10 2.35 12.38 -32.96
CA LEU A 10 0.94 12.46 -33.28
C LEU A 10 0.17 12.58 -31.96
N SER A 11 -0.29 13.79 -31.64
CA SER A 11 -1.14 14.05 -30.49
C SER A 11 -2.54 13.55 -30.81
N PHE A 12 -2.79 12.26 -30.57
CA PHE A 12 -4.16 11.77 -30.50
C PHE A 12 -4.85 12.49 -29.34
N GLU A 13 -5.97 13.16 -29.63
CA GLU A 13 -6.83 13.76 -28.61
C GLU A 13 -7.44 12.61 -27.80
N GLN A 14 -6.66 12.15 -26.83
CA GLN A 14 -7.03 11.04 -25.98
C GLN A 14 -8.16 11.55 -25.09
N THR A 15 -9.38 11.04 -25.30
CA THR A 15 -10.48 11.23 -24.36
C THR A 15 -10.06 10.69 -23.01
N VAL A 16 -9.62 11.59 -22.14
CA VAL A 16 -9.17 11.26 -20.78
C VAL A 16 -10.41 10.91 -19.98
N VAL A 17 -10.65 9.62 -19.80
CA VAL A 17 -11.66 9.14 -18.84
C VAL A 17 -11.11 9.43 -17.44
N HIS A 18 -11.61 10.50 -16.82
CA HIS A 18 -11.32 10.80 -15.42
C HIS A 18 -12.06 9.80 -14.53
N MET A 19 -11.36 8.73 -14.12
CA MET A 19 -11.89 7.80 -13.12
C MET A 19 -11.60 8.34 -11.71
N SER A 20 -12.63 8.89 -11.06
CA SER A 20 -12.57 9.16 -9.62
C SER A 20 -12.83 7.88 -8.84
N TYR A 21 -12.34 7.79 -7.59
CA TYR A 21 -12.62 6.65 -6.72
C TYR A 21 -14.13 6.42 -6.53
N LEU A 22 -14.89 7.48 -6.25
CA LEU A 22 -16.35 7.40 -6.09
C LEU A 22 -17.03 6.95 -7.38
N TYR A 23 -16.54 7.39 -8.54
CA TYR A 23 -17.05 6.94 -9.83
C TYR A 23 -16.87 5.43 -10.00
N SER A 24 -15.72 4.87 -9.64
CA SER A 24 -15.50 3.42 -9.69
C SER A 24 -16.44 2.65 -8.75
N VAL A 25 -16.65 3.15 -7.53
CA VAL A 25 -17.57 2.55 -6.55
C VAL A 25 -19.02 2.59 -7.03
N GLU A 26 -19.48 3.73 -7.51
CA GLU A 26 -20.82 3.95 -8.06
C GLU A 26 -21.03 3.09 -9.31
N HIS A 27 -20.09 3.09 -10.24
CA HIS A 27 -20.17 2.30 -11.46
C HIS A 27 -20.23 0.78 -11.17
N LEU A 28 -19.45 0.29 -10.20
CA LEU A 28 -19.52 -1.11 -9.74
C LEU A 28 -20.81 -1.44 -8.99
N TRP A 29 -21.42 -0.44 -8.35
CA TRP A 29 -22.68 -0.60 -7.63
C TRP A 29 -23.88 -0.68 -8.58
N ASP A 30 -23.85 0.17 -9.61
CA ASP A 30 -24.92 0.38 -10.58
C ASP A 30 -24.83 -0.56 -11.78
N THR A 31 -23.71 -1.27 -11.98
CA THR A 31 -23.63 -2.29 -13.04
C THR A 31 -24.71 -3.34 -12.81
N HIS A 32 -25.81 -3.21 -13.55
CA HIS A 32 -26.89 -4.16 -13.51
C HIS A 32 -26.35 -5.49 -14.03
N ALA A 33 -26.74 -6.59 -13.38
CA ALA A 33 -26.42 -7.92 -13.85
C ALA A 33 -26.78 -7.98 -15.34
N GLY A 34 -25.81 -8.39 -16.16
CA GLY A 34 -26.00 -8.46 -17.61
C GLY A 34 -27.23 -9.28 -18.01
N PRO A 35 -27.53 -9.38 -19.31
CA PRO A 35 -28.77 -9.99 -19.84
C PRO A 35 -29.06 -11.44 -19.38
N TYR A 36 -28.13 -12.10 -18.70
CA TYR A 36 -28.24 -13.46 -18.19
C TYR A 36 -28.80 -13.59 -16.75
N GLY A 37 -29.59 -12.63 -16.26
CA GLY A 37 -30.62 -12.90 -15.24
C GLY A 37 -30.15 -13.23 -13.81
N HIS A 38 -30.42 -12.28 -12.90
CA HIS A 38 -30.80 -12.45 -11.49
C HIS A 38 -29.88 -13.11 -10.44
N TRP A 39 -28.70 -13.65 -10.74
CA TRP A 39 -27.82 -14.15 -9.68
C TRP A 39 -26.58 -13.26 -9.52
N THR A 40 -26.69 -12.34 -8.56
CA THR A 40 -25.60 -11.64 -7.86
C THR A 40 -24.38 -11.34 -8.73
N TYR A 41 -24.48 -10.34 -9.60
CA TYR A 41 -23.28 -9.74 -10.17
C TYR A 41 -22.38 -9.29 -9.00
N PRO A 42 -21.14 -9.81 -8.89
CA PRO A 42 -20.33 -9.59 -7.70
C PRO A 42 -19.80 -8.15 -7.59
N GLY A 43 -20.14 -7.25 -8.54
CA GLY A 43 -19.81 -5.83 -8.50
C GLY A 43 -20.33 -5.12 -7.24
N ARG A 44 -21.55 -5.41 -6.77
CA ARG A 44 -22.08 -4.80 -5.54
C ARG A 44 -21.31 -5.24 -4.28
N PRO A 45 -21.09 -6.55 -4.04
CA PRO A 45 -20.17 -6.99 -3.00
C PRO A 45 -18.76 -6.39 -3.13
N ALA A 46 -18.21 -6.34 -4.35
CA ALA A 46 -16.88 -5.76 -4.58
C ALA A 46 -16.82 -4.27 -4.24
N SER A 47 -17.81 -3.50 -4.71
CA SER A 47 -17.99 -2.08 -4.39
C SER A 47 -18.14 -1.85 -2.89
N ALA A 48 -18.96 -2.66 -2.21
CA ALA A 48 -19.12 -2.61 -0.76
C ALA A 48 -17.80 -2.90 -0.02
N VAL A 49 -17.04 -3.92 -0.45
CA VAL A 49 -15.74 -4.27 0.15
C VAL A 49 -14.73 -3.14 -0.05
N ILE A 50 -14.62 -2.58 -1.26
CA ILE A 50 -13.75 -1.44 -1.56
C ILE A 50 -14.13 -0.24 -0.70
N PHE A 51 -15.42 0.12 -0.67
CA PHE A 51 -15.91 1.24 0.12
C PHE A 51 -15.67 1.04 1.63
N LEU A 52 -15.97 -0.14 2.17
CA LEU A 52 -15.77 -0.42 3.59
C LEU A 52 -14.29 -0.46 3.96
N ALA A 53 -13.45 -1.17 3.20
CA ALA A 53 -12.04 -1.38 3.51
C ALA A 53 -11.17 -0.14 3.29
N SER A 54 -11.57 0.73 2.37
CA SER A 54 -10.70 1.82 1.91
C SER A 54 -11.23 3.21 2.21
N PHE A 55 -12.55 3.38 2.35
CA PHE A 55 -13.13 4.64 2.79
C PHE A 55 -13.44 4.63 4.29
N ILE A 56 -14.28 3.70 4.75
CA ILE A 56 -14.74 3.69 6.16
C ILE A 56 -13.63 3.24 7.11
N TRP A 57 -12.95 2.15 6.78
CA TRP A 57 -12.02 1.47 7.69
C TRP A 57 -10.80 2.32 8.11
N PRO A 58 -10.11 3.09 7.24
CA PRO A 58 -9.01 3.95 7.69
C PRO A 58 -9.44 4.95 8.78
N HIS A 59 -10.62 5.55 8.64
CA HIS A 59 -11.16 6.49 9.62
C HIS A 59 -11.58 5.79 10.91
N LEU A 60 -12.27 4.65 10.79
CA LEU A 60 -12.65 3.85 11.95
C LEU A 60 -11.41 3.35 12.71
N LYS A 61 -10.36 2.93 12.01
CA LYS A 61 -9.09 2.53 12.59
C LYS A 61 -8.45 3.68 13.38
N LEU A 62 -8.33 4.87 12.79
CA LEU A 62 -7.76 6.04 13.48
C LEU A 62 -8.56 6.38 14.75
N LEU A 63 -9.88 6.36 14.67
CA LEU A 63 -10.75 6.55 15.82
C LEU A 63 -10.51 5.48 16.90
N LEU A 64 -10.46 4.21 16.52
CA LEU A 64 -10.23 3.10 17.46
C LEU A 64 -8.83 3.12 18.07
N VAL A 65 -7.81 3.57 17.35
CA VAL A 65 -6.46 3.82 17.89
C VAL A 65 -6.51 4.92 18.96
N HIS A 66 -7.21 6.03 18.69
CA HIS A 66 -7.41 7.09 19.69
C HIS A 66 -8.19 6.58 20.92
N VAL A 67 -9.24 5.79 20.73
CA VAL A 67 -9.97 5.17 21.85
C VAL A 67 -9.03 4.25 22.65
N CYS A 68 -8.28 3.38 22.00
CA CYS A 68 -7.34 2.47 22.69
C CYS A 68 -6.22 3.21 23.44
N TYR A 69 -5.83 4.39 22.95
CA TYR A 69 -4.78 5.20 23.57
C TYR A 69 -5.29 6.04 24.75
N TYR A 70 -6.43 6.72 24.59
CA TYR A 70 -6.96 7.65 25.60
C TYR A 70 -7.87 6.98 26.63
N ALA A 71 -8.56 5.90 26.29
CA ALA A 71 -9.37 5.19 27.26
C ALA A 71 -8.49 4.42 28.25
N THR A 72 -8.90 4.40 29.52
CA THR A 72 -8.27 3.64 30.61
C THR A 72 -8.55 2.14 30.49
N LEU A 73 -8.19 1.56 29.35
CA LEU A 73 -8.33 0.13 29.10
C LEU A 73 -7.27 -0.65 29.86
N SER A 74 -7.63 -1.87 30.29
CA SER A 74 -6.64 -2.80 30.81
C SER A 74 -5.52 -3.02 29.78
N HIS A 75 -4.30 -3.20 30.26
CA HIS A 75 -3.13 -3.39 29.40
C HIS A 75 -3.30 -4.53 28.39
N ARG A 76 -3.91 -5.65 28.82
CA ARG A 76 -4.22 -6.79 27.96
C ARG A 76 -5.22 -6.43 26.87
N THR A 77 -6.27 -5.68 27.22
CA THR A 77 -7.27 -5.20 26.25
C THR A 77 -6.64 -4.26 25.23
N ARG A 78 -5.82 -3.30 25.68
CA ARG A 78 -5.12 -2.36 24.80
C ARG A 78 -4.18 -3.07 23.83
N ARG A 79 -3.40 -4.05 24.31
CA ARG A 79 -2.51 -4.87 23.48
C ARG A 79 -3.30 -5.62 22.41
N ASN A 80 -4.37 -6.32 22.80
CA ASN A 80 -5.21 -7.05 21.86
C ASN A 80 -5.92 -6.10 20.86
N GLY A 81 -6.39 -4.95 21.32
CA GLY A 81 -7.01 -3.93 20.48
C GLY A 81 -6.04 -3.40 19.43
N ASN A 82 -4.89 -2.90 19.85
CA ASN A 82 -3.84 -2.41 18.93
C ASN A 82 -3.37 -3.49 17.96
N TYR A 83 -3.30 -4.74 18.43
CA TYR A 83 -2.96 -5.89 17.60
C TYR A 83 -3.96 -6.11 16.47
N TRP A 84 -5.26 -6.18 16.79
CA TRP A 84 -6.31 -6.34 15.77
C TRP A 84 -6.40 -5.12 14.84
N LEU A 85 -6.19 -3.91 15.37
CA LEU A 85 -6.14 -2.69 14.57
C LEU A 85 -4.95 -2.67 13.61
N ALA A 86 -3.80 -3.21 14.00
CA ALA A 86 -2.66 -3.36 13.11
C ALA A 86 -2.95 -4.41 12.02
N PHE A 87 -3.53 -5.55 12.39
CA PHE A 87 -3.88 -6.62 11.44
C PHE A 87 -4.90 -6.17 10.40
N PHE A 88 -6.07 -5.71 10.84
CA PHE A 88 -7.09 -5.22 9.92
C PHE A 88 -6.66 -3.92 9.26
N GLY A 89 -5.79 -3.13 9.89
CA GLY A 89 -5.25 -1.90 9.34
C GLY A 89 -4.45 -2.07 8.05
N LYS A 90 -4.02 -3.30 7.70
CA LYS A 90 -3.39 -3.61 6.42
C LYS A 90 -4.40 -3.68 5.27
N TRP A 91 -5.67 -3.95 5.57
CA TRP A 91 -6.71 -4.08 4.57
C TRP A 91 -7.01 -2.74 3.88
N THR A 92 -6.61 -1.60 4.47
CA THR A 92 -6.63 -0.30 3.79
C THR A 92 -5.67 -0.24 2.59
N LEU A 93 -4.73 -1.18 2.48
CA LEU A 93 -3.86 -1.32 1.29
C LEU A 93 -4.55 -2.03 0.14
N ALA A 94 -5.76 -2.58 0.31
CA ALA A 94 -6.47 -3.25 -0.78
C ALA A 94 -6.57 -2.36 -2.01
N ASP A 95 -6.97 -1.10 -1.84
CA ASP A 95 -7.03 -0.14 -2.94
C ASP A 95 -5.67 0.18 -3.55
N VAL A 96 -4.62 0.35 -2.71
CA VAL A 96 -3.26 0.60 -3.18
C VAL A 96 -2.79 -0.54 -4.08
N LEU A 97 -3.04 -1.78 -3.66
CA LEU A 97 -2.66 -2.97 -4.41
C LEU A 97 -3.51 -3.16 -5.66
N VAL A 98 -4.83 -2.96 -5.56
CA VAL A 98 -5.74 -2.97 -6.72
C VAL A 98 -5.27 -1.94 -7.74
N MET A 99 -4.94 -0.72 -7.33
CA MET A 99 -4.44 0.32 -8.23
C MET A 99 -3.07 -0.01 -8.82
N CYS A 100 -2.13 -0.59 -8.06
CA CYS A 100 -0.87 -1.09 -8.62
C CYS A 100 -1.12 -2.13 -9.72
N VAL A 101 -2.07 -3.04 -9.47
CA VAL A 101 -2.46 -4.05 -10.47
C VAL A 101 -3.12 -3.37 -11.68
N LEU A 102 -4.01 -2.40 -11.48
CA LEU A 102 -4.64 -1.64 -12.56
C LEU A 102 -3.60 -0.90 -13.42
N ILE A 103 -2.61 -0.24 -12.81
CA ILE A 103 -1.51 0.39 -13.53
C ILE A 103 -0.75 -0.65 -14.36
N GLY A 104 -0.42 -1.81 -13.78
CA GLY A 104 0.25 -2.89 -14.51
C GLY A 104 -0.60 -3.50 -15.63
N LEU A 105 -1.92 -3.54 -15.45
CA LEU A 105 -2.89 -4.04 -16.41
C LEU A 105 -3.09 -3.08 -17.58
N PHE A 106 -3.17 -1.77 -17.32
CA PHE A 106 -3.30 -0.75 -18.35
C PHE A 106 -1.98 -0.36 -19.02
N ASN A 107 -0.85 -0.84 -18.49
CA ASN A 107 0.44 -0.75 -19.16
C ASN A 107 0.48 -1.69 -20.37
N LEU A 108 -0.26 -1.30 -21.40
CA LEU A 108 -0.34 -1.94 -22.70
C LEU A 108 0.80 -1.36 -23.54
N THR A 109 1.97 -1.98 -23.46
CA THR A 109 3.12 -1.62 -24.30
C THR A 109 2.94 -2.27 -25.65
N VAL A 110 2.61 -1.49 -26.68
CA VAL A 110 2.65 -1.96 -28.06
C VAL A 110 4.06 -1.75 -28.57
N GLN A 111 4.89 -2.80 -28.57
CA GLN A 111 6.20 -2.74 -29.19
C GLN A 111 6.07 -3.11 -30.66
N MET A 112 5.96 -2.10 -31.51
CA MET A 112 5.93 -2.28 -32.95
C MET A 112 6.97 -1.37 -33.60
N SER A 113 7.80 -1.94 -34.47
CA SER A 113 8.74 -1.14 -35.25
C SER A 113 7.98 -0.40 -36.36
N ILE A 114 8.34 0.86 -36.63
CA ILE A 114 7.73 1.64 -37.72
C ILE A 114 7.75 0.89 -39.07
N PRO A 115 8.85 0.19 -39.46
CA PRO A 115 8.87 -0.62 -40.68
C PRO A 115 7.79 -1.72 -40.71
N GLN A 116 7.57 -2.41 -39.59
CA GLN A 116 6.52 -3.43 -39.48
C GLN A 116 5.13 -2.81 -39.58
N LEU A 117 4.91 -1.64 -38.97
CA LEU A 117 3.63 -0.93 -39.04
C LEU A 117 3.34 -0.49 -40.47
N TYR A 118 4.34 0.11 -41.12
CA TYR A 118 4.25 0.52 -42.52
C TYR A 118 4.01 -0.65 -43.46
N ALA A 119 4.79 -1.74 -43.34
CA ALA A 119 4.64 -2.93 -44.18
C ALA A 119 3.24 -3.56 -44.08
N ARG A 120 2.57 -3.42 -42.93
CA ARG A 120 1.20 -3.91 -42.72
C ARG A 120 0.11 -2.94 -43.13
N LEU A 121 0.36 -1.64 -43.07
CA LEU A 121 -0.56 -0.61 -43.56
C LEU A 121 -0.50 -0.46 -45.08
N LYS A 122 0.65 -0.77 -45.71
CA LYS A 122 0.88 -0.66 -47.16
C LYS A 122 -0.19 -1.38 -48.03
N PRO A 123 -0.64 -2.60 -47.74
CA PRO A 123 -1.67 -3.26 -48.54
C PRO A 123 -3.05 -2.60 -48.41
N GLU A 124 -3.34 -1.97 -47.27
CA GLU A 124 -4.62 -1.29 -47.03
C GLU A 124 -4.59 0.19 -47.43
N SER A 125 -3.40 0.77 -47.72
CA SER A 125 -3.29 2.20 -47.98
C SER A 125 -4.06 2.66 -49.21
N PHE A 126 -4.19 1.80 -50.23
CA PHE A 126 -4.98 2.10 -51.42
C PHE A 126 -6.48 2.17 -51.10
N ALA A 127 -7.02 1.13 -50.44
CA ALA A 127 -8.43 1.10 -50.05
C ALA A 127 -8.79 2.20 -49.03
N LEU A 128 -7.88 2.50 -48.11
CA LEU A 128 -8.03 3.60 -47.16
C LEU A 128 -8.02 4.95 -47.88
N CYS A 129 -7.14 5.11 -48.88
CA CYS A 129 -7.11 6.30 -49.72
C CYS A 129 -8.41 6.47 -50.51
N GLU A 130 -8.95 5.42 -51.14
CA GLU A 130 -10.23 5.50 -51.85
C GLU A 130 -11.36 5.88 -50.91
N THR A 131 -11.45 5.24 -49.74
CA THR A 131 -12.48 5.54 -48.74
C THR A 131 -12.39 6.98 -48.23
N LEU A 132 -11.16 7.47 -47.97
CA LEU A 132 -10.93 8.85 -47.55
C LEU A 132 -11.29 9.82 -48.67
N CYS A 133 -10.90 9.51 -49.91
CA CYS A 133 -11.18 10.33 -51.08
C CYS A 133 -12.69 10.43 -51.35
N ASP A 134 -13.42 9.31 -51.25
CA ASP A 134 -14.88 9.28 -51.37
C ASP A 134 -15.58 10.08 -50.27
N SER A 135 -14.95 10.20 -49.09
CA SER A 135 -15.45 10.99 -47.97
C SER A 135 -15.12 12.49 -48.04
N LEU A 136 -14.28 12.92 -48.99
CA LEU A 136 -13.91 14.32 -49.12
C LEU A 136 -15.12 15.13 -49.61
N PRO A 137 -15.51 16.21 -48.91
CA PRO A 137 -16.60 17.06 -49.35
C PRO A 137 -16.22 17.72 -50.68
N THR A 138 -17.16 17.72 -51.64
CA THR A 138 -16.99 18.48 -52.88
C THR A 138 -16.74 19.95 -52.55
N PRO A 139 -15.71 20.59 -53.13
CA PRO A 139 -15.39 21.97 -52.80
C PRO A 139 -16.61 22.87 -53.04
N PRO A 140 -16.95 23.77 -52.10
CA PRO A 140 -18.11 24.64 -52.26
C PRO A 140 -17.91 25.50 -53.52
N SER A 141 -18.80 25.31 -54.49
CA SER A 141 -18.77 26.00 -55.77
C SER A 141 -19.21 27.46 -55.58
N GLY A 142 -18.24 28.31 -55.22
CA GLY A 142 -18.41 29.75 -55.21
C GLY A 142 -18.90 30.32 -53.87
N GLN A 143 -18.17 31.36 -53.44
CA GLN A 143 -18.45 32.27 -52.33
C GLN A 143 -17.93 31.81 -50.95
N HIS A 144 -16.69 32.24 -50.68
CA HIS A 144 -16.03 32.15 -49.38
C HIS A 144 -16.76 33.01 -48.34
N ASP A 145 -17.69 32.42 -47.60
CA ASP A 145 -17.98 32.90 -46.25
C ASP A 145 -16.78 32.56 -45.36
N HIS A 146 -16.31 33.51 -44.55
CA HIS A 146 -15.10 33.43 -43.71
C HIS A 146 -15.16 32.41 -42.55
N LYS A 147 -15.83 31.27 -42.71
CA LYS A 147 -15.78 30.19 -41.71
C LYS A 147 -14.40 29.53 -41.72
N PRO A 148 -13.82 29.24 -40.54
CA PRO A 148 -12.58 28.48 -40.46
C PRO A 148 -12.81 27.09 -41.07
N LEU A 149 -11.96 26.75 -42.04
CA LEU A 149 -11.95 25.43 -42.70
C LEU A 149 -11.68 24.34 -41.65
N THR A 150 -12.43 23.26 -41.73
CA THR A 150 -12.14 22.04 -40.96
C THR A 150 -10.81 21.43 -41.43
N ALA A 151 -10.15 20.65 -40.58
CA ALA A 151 -8.88 20.01 -40.92
C ALA A 151 -8.98 19.15 -42.20
N LEU A 152 -10.15 18.55 -42.44
CA LEU A 152 -10.44 17.78 -43.65
C LEU A 152 -10.51 18.67 -44.90
N GLU A 153 -11.14 19.85 -44.81
CA GLU A 153 -11.20 20.80 -45.92
C GLU A 153 -9.85 21.45 -46.21
N VAL A 154 -9.01 21.68 -45.18
CA VAL A 154 -7.62 22.12 -45.37
C VAL A 154 -6.79 21.05 -46.07
N ALA A 155 -6.95 19.78 -45.70
CA ALA A 155 -6.28 18.67 -46.38
C ALA A 155 -6.76 18.51 -47.84
N ALA A 156 -8.06 18.68 -48.09
CA ALA A 156 -8.65 18.65 -49.43
C ALA A 156 -8.12 19.80 -50.32
N ASP A 157 -8.09 21.03 -49.79
CA ASP A 157 -7.57 22.21 -50.49
C ASP A 157 -6.05 22.09 -50.73
N ALA A 158 -5.29 21.56 -49.77
CA ALA A 158 -3.88 21.26 -49.96
C ALA A 158 -3.69 20.22 -51.08
N ALA A 159 -4.43 19.11 -51.08
CA ALA A 159 -4.36 18.11 -52.13
C ALA A 159 -4.68 18.72 -53.51
N LEU A 160 -5.73 19.53 -53.62
CA LEU A 160 -6.09 20.22 -54.87
C LEU A 160 -5.01 21.20 -55.35
N ARG A 161 -4.34 21.91 -54.43
CA ARG A 161 -3.27 22.86 -54.77
C ARG A 161 -1.97 22.17 -55.16
N PHE A 162 -1.63 21.05 -54.53
CA PHE A 162 -0.41 20.31 -54.84
C PHE A 162 -0.56 19.44 -56.09
N PHE A 163 -1.79 19.10 -56.52
CA PHE A 163 -2.05 18.18 -57.64
C PHE A 163 -3.02 18.73 -58.70
N PRO A 164 -2.70 19.86 -59.35
CA PRO A 164 -3.60 20.51 -60.31
C PRO A 164 -3.81 19.72 -61.61
N GLU A 165 -2.92 18.79 -61.96
CA GLU A 165 -3.02 18.01 -63.20
C GLU A 165 -4.07 16.88 -63.14
N HIS A 166 -4.61 16.57 -61.95
CA HIS A 166 -5.53 15.43 -61.74
C HIS A 166 -6.96 15.86 -61.38
N GLY A 167 -7.19 17.16 -61.26
CA GLY A 167 -8.53 17.75 -61.12
C GLY A 167 -9.03 18.21 -62.48
N ASP A 168 -9.98 17.48 -63.07
CA ASP A 168 -10.71 18.00 -64.22
C ASP A 168 -11.54 19.20 -63.74
N VAL A 169 -11.33 20.38 -64.35
CA VAL A 169 -11.80 21.70 -63.85
C VAL A 169 -13.33 21.80 -63.68
N LEU A 170 -14.07 20.78 -64.08
CA LEU A 170 -15.54 20.69 -63.97
C LEU A 170 -16.05 19.36 -63.39
N GLY A 171 -15.18 18.42 -63.00
CA GLY A 171 -15.54 16.99 -62.97
C GLY A 171 -15.12 16.19 -61.73
N GLY A 172 -15.10 16.76 -60.53
CA GLY A 172 -14.80 16.01 -59.30
C GLY A 172 -13.37 15.46 -59.24
N ILE A 173 -12.97 14.98 -58.06
CA ILE A 173 -11.66 14.36 -57.87
C ILE A 173 -11.76 12.91 -58.33
N ASN A 174 -10.97 12.50 -59.32
CA ASN A 174 -10.89 11.09 -59.69
C ASN A 174 -10.05 10.34 -58.64
N CYS A 175 -10.73 9.79 -57.63
CA CYS A 175 -10.10 9.12 -56.49
C CYS A 175 -9.17 7.97 -56.89
N THR A 176 -9.50 7.22 -57.95
CA THR A 176 -8.63 6.14 -58.45
C THR A 176 -7.29 6.67 -58.97
N SER A 177 -7.30 7.84 -59.64
CA SER A 177 -6.08 8.49 -60.14
C SER A 177 -5.24 9.05 -58.99
N LEU A 178 -5.89 9.70 -58.02
CA LEU A 178 -5.22 10.25 -56.84
C LEU A 178 -4.56 9.14 -56.00
N CYS A 179 -5.29 8.07 -55.72
CA CYS A 179 -4.78 6.94 -54.93
C CYS A 179 -3.74 6.13 -55.68
N GLY A 180 -3.89 5.95 -57.00
CA GLY A 180 -2.85 5.38 -57.85
C GLY A 180 -1.56 6.21 -57.80
N TRP A 181 -1.65 7.54 -57.86
CA TRP A 181 -0.49 8.41 -57.73
C TRP A 181 0.16 8.33 -56.35
N VAL A 182 -0.62 8.30 -55.26
CA VAL A 182 -0.10 8.10 -53.90
C VAL A 182 0.65 6.78 -53.80
N GLU A 183 0.11 5.70 -54.37
CA GLU A 183 0.74 4.39 -54.38
C GLU A 183 2.03 4.33 -55.22
N THR A 184 2.04 4.93 -56.42
CA THR A 184 3.20 4.84 -57.33
C THR A 184 4.29 5.85 -57.03
N SER A 185 3.94 7.03 -56.49
CA SER A 185 4.85 8.18 -56.40
C SER A 185 5.22 8.51 -54.96
N VAL A 186 4.26 8.47 -54.04
CA VAL A 186 4.49 8.87 -52.64
C VAL A 186 4.96 7.69 -51.81
N LEU A 187 4.29 6.55 -51.92
CA LEU A 187 4.61 5.35 -51.14
C LEU A 187 6.08 4.94 -51.30
N PRO A 188 6.69 4.86 -52.50
CA PRO A 188 8.09 4.49 -52.66
C PRO A 188 9.07 5.51 -52.09
N VAL A 189 8.74 6.81 -52.13
CA VAL A 189 9.56 7.87 -51.51
C VAL A 189 9.48 7.79 -49.99
N VAL A 190 8.29 7.52 -49.44
CA VAL A 190 8.08 7.29 -48.01
C VAL A 190 8.78 6.00 -47.58
N GLU A 191 8.70 4.93 -48.36
CA GLU A 191 9.34 3.64 -48.11
C GLU A 191 10.86 3.77 -48.11
N THR A 192 11.42 4.41 -49.13
CA THR A 192 12.87 4.69 -49.17
C THR A 192 13.28 5.61 -48.02
N SER A 193 12.53 6.67 -47.71
CA SER A 193 12.89 7.58 -46.61
C SER A 193 12.74 6.94 -45.21
N LEU A 194 11.72 6.11 -44.99
CA LEU A 194 11.48 5.41 -43.72
C LEU A 194 12.39 4.20 -43.54
N LEU A 195 12.75 3.51 -44.61
CA LEU A 195 13.54 2.27 -44.55
C LEU A 195 15.03 2.48 -44.82
N SER A 196 15.45 3.57 -45.47
CA SER A 196 16.86 3.79 -45.84
C SER A 196 17.67 4.58 -44.80
N HIS A 197 17.07 5.03 -43.70
CA HIS A 197 17.84 5.65 -42.63
C HIS A 197 18.38 4.60 -41.68
N ASP A 198 19.67 4.26 -41.85
CA ASP A 198 20.55 3.67 -40.82
C ASP A 198 20.59 4.53 -39.52
N GLU A 199 19.91 5.68 -39.51
CA GLU A 199 19.81 6.65 -38.41
C GLU A 199 18.39 6.83 -37.85
N LEU A 200 17.43 5.93 -38.07
CA LEU A 200 16.25 5.89 -37.19
C LEU A 200 16.65 5.10 -35.94
N PRO A 201 17.11 5.75 -34.84
CA PRO A 201 17.48 5.04 -33.63
C PRO A 201 16.25 4.26 -33.16
N SER A 202 16.31 2.92 -33.32
CA SER A 202 15.30 1.96 -32.85
C SER A 202 13.92 2.59 -32.63
N SER A 203 13.25 3.00 -33.71
CA SER A 203 11.96 3.69 -33.60
C SER A 203 10.86 2.67 -33.26
N SER A 204 10.86 2.23 -32.00
CA SER A 204 9.71 1.58 -31.38
C SER A 204 8.63 2.64 -31.23
N LEU A 205 7.46 2.38 -31.81
CA LEU A 205 6.27 3.16 -31.49
C LEU A 205 5.74 2.69 -30.14
N ASP A 206 6.30 3.20 -29.04
CA ASP A 206 5.83 2.85 -27.71
C ASP A 206 4.55 3.64 -27.37
N GLY A 207 3.41 3.05 -27.73
CA GLY A 207 2.11 3.50 -27.24
C GLY A 207 1.94 3.08 -25.78
N ASN A 208 1.86 4.05 -24.86
CA ASN A 208 1.59 3.80 -23.44
C ASN A 208 0.24 4.40 -23.04
N LEU A 209 -0.72 3.55 -22.69
CA LEU A 209 -1.98 3.99 -22.10
C LEU A 209 -1.77 4.29 -20.61
N ARG A 210 -1.67 5.59 -20.26
CA ARG A 210 -1.46 6.03 -18.88
C ARG A 210 -2.76 6.52 -18.24
N LEU A 211 -3.05 6.02 -17.04
CA LEU A 211 -4.08 6.57 -16.17
C LEU A 211 -3.66 7.97 -15.69
N ARG A 212 -4.48 8.99 -15.96
CA ARG A 212 -4.32 10.33 -15.36
C ARG A 212 -5.10 10.42 -14.05
N GLY A 213 -4.65 11.29 -13.15
CA GLY A 213 -5.34 11.54 -11.87
C GLY A 213 -4.84 10.71 -10.67
N LEU A 214 -3.67 10.07 -10.75
CA LEU A 214 -3.10 9.25 -9.67
C LEU A 214 -2.62 10.04 -8.44
N ALA A 215 -2.61 11.38 -8.48
CA ALA A 215 -2.12 12.22 -7.40
C ALA A 215 -2.83 11.97 -6.06
N SER A 216 -4.15 11.84 -6.07
CA SER A 216 -4.95 11.50 -4.88
C SER A 216 -4.59 10.10 -4.35
N MET A 217 -4.28 9.17 -5.25
CA MET A 217 -3.90 7.82 -4.89
C MET A 217 -2.52 7.76 -4.23
N TYR A 218 -1.55 8.54 -4.71
CA TYR A 218 -0.25 8.64 -4.05
C TYR A 218 -0.39 9.27 -2.65
N ALA A 219 -1.18 10.33 -2.50
CA ALA A 219 -1.45 10.95 -1.21
C ALA A 219 -2.10 9.95 -0.23
N PHE A 220 -3.07 9.16 -0.72
CA PHE A 220 -3.67 8.08 0.05
C PHE A 220 -2.65 7.00 0.46
N CYS A 221 -1.81 6.55 -0.47
CA CYS A 221 -0.77 5.57 -0.19
C CYS A 221 0.21 6.08 0.90
N VAL A 222 0.66 7.32 0.80
CA VAL A 222 1.51 7.97 1.83
C VAL A 222 0.79 7.98 3.18
N ALA A 223 -0.50 8.36 3.23
CA ALA A 223 -1.27 8.37 4.47
C ALA A 223 -1.37 6.97 5.11
N VAL A 224 -1.57 5.92 4.30
CA VAL A 224 -1.59 4.53 4.77
C VAL A 224 -0.22 4.12 5.32
N LEU A 225 0.88 4.44 4.62
CA LEU A 225 2.24 4.14 5.12
C LEU A 225 2.54 4.83 6.44
N VAL A 226 2.18 6.12 6.57
CA VAL A 226 2.35 6.88 7.80
C VAL A 226 1.52 6.26 8.92
N SER A 227 0.27 5.89 8.66
CA SER A 227 -0.61 5.21 9.63
C SER A 227 0.00 3.90 10.15
N LEU A 228 0.52 3.06 9.24
CA LEU A 228 1.14 1.77 9.60
C LEU A 228 2.44 1.97 10.38
N THR A 229 3.28 2.91 9.93
CA THR A 229 4.55 3.22 10.59
C THR A 229 4.34 3.80 11.99
N LEU A 230 3.35 4.68 12.16
CA LEU A 230 2.98 5.22 13.46
C LEU A 230 2.45 4.11 14.39
N SER A 231 1.69 3.15 13.85
CA SER A 231 1.22 1.99 14.63
C SER A 231 2.38 1.15 15.16
N VAL A 232 3.38 0.87 14.31
CA VAL A 232 4.61 0.15 14.68
C VAL A 232 5.44 0.94 15.69
N LEU A 233 5.55 2.26 15.52
CA LEU A 233 6.26 3.13 16.45
C LEU A 233 5.61 3.14 17.84
N ILE A 234 4.28 3.25 17.91
CA ILE A 234 3.52 3.19 19.17
C ILE A 234 3.74 1.85 19.87
N GLU A 235 3.70 0.74 19.12
CA GLU A 235 3.99 -0.59 19.67
C GLU A 235 5.43 -0.69 20.20
N SER A 236 6.41 -0.16 19.46
CA SER A 236 7.81 -0.12 19.90
C SER A 236 8.01 0.71 21.17
N LEU A 237 7.32 1.84 21.31
CA LEU A 237 7.37 2.69 22.50
C LEU A 237 6.69 2.01 23.70
N ASP A 238 5.55 1.34 23.48
CA ASP A 238 4.86 0.56 24.52
C ASP A 238 5.74 -0.61 24.98
N ASP A 239 6.41 -1.32 24.07
CA ASP A 239 7.36 -2.39 24.43
C ASP A 239 8.59 -1.85 25.19
N ALA A 240 9.12 -0.67 24.81
CA ALA A 240 10.24 -0.04 25.52
C ALA A 240 9.86 0.37 26.96
N SER A 241 8.67 0.95 27.15
CA SER A 241 8.18 1.37 28.47
C SER A 241 8.02 0.21 29.47
N ARG A 242 7.80 -1.02 28.98
CA ARG A 242 7.64 -2.21 29.82
C ARG A 242 8.96 -2.76 30.35
N HIS A 243 10.08 -2.48 29.69
CA HIS A 243 11.38 -3.01 30.10
C HIS A 243 12.02 -2.16 31.21
N GLU A 244 11.69 -0.88 31.29
CA GLU A 244 12.25 0.05 32.28
C GLU A 244 11.99 -0.37 33.75
N PRO A 245 10.77 -0.77 34.17
CA PRO A 245 10.48 -1.12 35.55
C PRO A 245 11.19 -2.41 36.00
N HIS A 246 11.31 -3.39 35.10
CA HIS A 246 12.01 -4.64 35.42
C HIS A 246 13.51 -4.41 35.58
N GLU A 247 14.12 -3.59 34.73
CA GLU A 247 15.53 -3.24 34.90
C GLU A 247 15.77 -2.43 36.18
N LEU A 248 14.89 -1.48 36.52
CA LEU A 248 15.00 -0.72 37.76
C LEU A 248 14.79 -1.61 38.99
N GLY A 249 13.82 -2.52 38.96
CA GLY A 249 13.58 -3.50 40.02
C GLY A 249 14.77 -4.43 40.21
N GLN A 250 15.34 -4.93 39.10
CA GLN A 250 16.51 -5.81 39.13
C GLN A 250 17.78 -5.06 39.57
N ARG A 251 17.97 -3.80 39.16
CA ARG A 251 19.08 -2.95 39.65
C ARG A 251 18.93 -2.60 41.13
N ARG A 252 17.71 -2.41 41.64
CA ARG A 252 17.46 -2.21 43.08
C ARG A 252 17.71 -3.49 43.86
N ALA A 253 17.29 -4.64 43.37
CA ALA A 253 17.55 -5.95 44.00
C ALA A 253 19.04 -6.34 43.96
N ALA A 254 19.75 -5.95 42.90
CA ALA A 254 21.18 -6.22 42.74
C ALA A 254 22.09 -5.22 43.45
N ARG A 255 21.56 -4.12 44.02
CA ARG A 255 22.35 -3.28 44.92
C ARG A 255 22.54 -4.07 46.21
N PRO A 256 23.77 -4.55 46.51
CA PRO A 256 24.00 -5.33 47.70
C PRO A 256 23.64 -4.48 48.91
N LEU A 257 22.78 -5.01 49.78
CA LEU A 257 22.40 -4.45 51.08
C LEU A 257 23.59 -4.25 52.05
N SER A 258 24.80 -4.50 51.58
CA SER A 258 26.07 -4.42 52.30
C SER A 258 26.48 -3.01 52.76
N ARG A 259 25.65 -1.97 52.58
CA ARG A 259 25.95 -0.61 53.04
C ARG A 259 25.09 -0.13 54.20
N GLU A 260 24.10 -0.90 54.66
CA GLU A 260 23.27 -0.52 55.83
C GLU A 260 23.68 -1.20 57.15
N LEU A 261 24.73 -2.02 57.18
CA LEU A 261 25.19 -2.67 58.42
C LEU A 261 26.50 -2.08 58.98
N SER A 262 26.76 -0.78 58.75
CA SER A 262 27.94 -0.10 59.30
C SER A 262 27.77 1.41 59.50
N GLU A 263 26.62 1.87 59.98
CA GLU A 263 26.54 3.20 60.63
C GLU A 263 26.21 3.02 62.11
N PRO A 264 27.13 3.35 63.04
CA PRO A 264 26.82 3.42 64.46
C PRO A 264 25.92 4.62 64.72
N THR A 265 24.80 4.36 65.39
CA THR A 265 23.78 5.32 65.78
C THR A 265 24.35 6.33 66.80
N GLU A 266 24.88 7.47 66.34
CA GLU A 266 25.06 8.65 67.19
C GLU A 266 23.83 9.56 67.09
N LEU A 267 23.02 9.48 68.14
CA LEU A 267 21.85 10.31 68.40
C LEU A 267 22.30 11.76 68.63
N THR A 268 22.32 12.62 67.60
CA THR A 268 22.49 14.07 67.78
C THR A 268 21.17 14.79 67.63
N MET A 269 20.66 15.22 68.79
CA MET A 269 19.57 16.17 68.97
C MET A 269 20.05 17.54 68.44
N ILE A 270 19.42 18.08 67.39
CA ILE A 270 19.64 19.48 67.00
C ILE A 270 18.29 20.20 66.92
N THR A 271 18.13 21.08 67.89
CA THR A 271 17.10 22.10 68.03
C THR A 271 17.21 23.18 66.95
N SER A 272 16.05 23.73 66.62
CA SER A 272 15.80 24.95 65.86
C SER A 272 16.78 26.10 66.12
N SER A 273 17.16 26.84 65.07
CA SER A 273 17.42 28.27 65.17
C SER A 273 17.28 28.97 63.83
N SER A 274 16.41 29.98 63.82
CA SER A 274 16.23 31.01 62.81
C SER A 274 17.37 32.04 62.82
N ASN A 275 17.58 32.69 61.67
CA ASN A 275 18.17 34.02 61.39
C ASN A 275 19.02 33.88 60.11
N GLY A 276 18.98 34.74 59.10
CA GLY A 276 18.61 36.15 59.03
C GLY A 276 19.81 36.94 58.48
N ALA A 277 19.59 37.63 57.35
CA ALA A 277 20.33 38.77 56.81
C ALA A 277 21.71 38.60 56.10
N ALA A 278 21.67 38.91 54.80
CA ALA A 278 22.42 39.95 54.05
C ALA A 278 23.86 40.33 54.44
N SER A 279 24.79 40.34 53.45
CA SER A 279 25.59 41.51 52.97
C SER A 279 26.56 41.02 51.86
N THR A 280 26.48 41.53 50.62
CA THR A 280 27.33 42.56 49.96
C THR A 280 28.78 42.19 49.62
N ASP A 281 29.15 42.64 48.42
CA ASP A 281 30.46 43.06 47.90
C ASP A 281 31.42 42.08 47.21
N ASP A 282 31.45 42.25 45.88
CA ASP A 282 32.55 42.79 45.07
C ASP A 282 33.96 42.19 45.19
N GLY A 283 34.49 41.77 44.03
CA GLY A 283 35.87 41.32 43.91
C GLY A 283 36.30 40.96 42.49
N VAL A 284 36.53 41.99 41.68
CA VAL A 284 37.22 42.02 40.39
C VAL A 284 38.53 41.20 40.39
N PHE A 285 38.76 40.35 39.38
CA PHE A 285 40.06 40.31 38.68
C PHE A 285 39.98 39.59 37.32
N SER A 286 40.32 40.35 36.28
CA SER A 286 40.62 39.88 34.92
C SER A 286 41.93 39.10 34.89
N THR A 287 42.03 38.05 34.09
CA THR A 287 43.26 37.75 33.36
C THR A 287 42.96 37.15 31.99
N ALA A 288 43.59 37.78 31.00
CA ALA A 288 43.59 37.44 29.59
C ALA A 288 44.50 36.23 29.32
N GLY A 289 44.35 35.63 28.13
CA GLY A 289 45.50 34.94 27.51
C GLY A 289 45.18 33.88 26.47
N GLY A 290 45.41 34.23 25.20
CA GLY A 290 45.89 33.34 24.12
C GLY A 290 44.85 32.38 23.51
N GLY A 291 44.60 32.34 22.21
CA GLY A 291 45.51 32.59 21.09
C GLY A 291 45.97 31.26 20.48
N SER A 292 45.26 30.78 19.45
CA SER A 292 45.80 29.93 18.37
C SER A 292 44.70 29.70 17.32
N GLY A 293 44.95 30.18 16.10
CA GLY A 293 44.23 29.77 14.91
C GLY A 293 44.86 28.50 14.31
N PRO A 294 44.81 28.32 12.98
CA PRO A 294 43.65 27.75 12.28
C PRO A 294 44.07 26.61 11.33
N LEU A 295 43.19 25.65 11.04
CA LEU A 295 43.32 24.80 9.84
C LEU A 295 41.95 24.35 9.30
N THR A 296 41.68 24.77 8.06
CA THR A 296 41.09 24.01 6.93
C THR A 296 39.78 23.22 7.15
N PHE A 297 38.73 23.47 6.35
CA PHE A 297 38.56 22.92 5.00
C PHE A 297 37.32 23.52 4.32
N SER A 298 37.48 23.86 3.04
CA SER A 298 36.47 24.44 2.15
C SER A 298 35.70 23.34 1.43
N GLY A 299 34.39 23.52 1.22
CA GLY A 299 33.53 22.54 0.54
C GLY A 299 32.16 23.10 0.16
N ALA A 300 32.16 23.90 -0.90
CA ALA A 300 31.07 24.35 -1.78
C ALA A 300 29.60 24.01 -1.41
N HIS A 301 28.86 25.05 -1.00
CA HIS A 301 27.40 25.14 -1.16
C HIS A 301 27.11 25.97 -2.43
N GLY A 302 26.40 25.37 -3.39
CA GLY A 302 25.85 26.07 -4.54
C GLY A 302 24.42 26.52 -4.24
N ASP A 303 24.27 27.79 -3.88
CA ASP A 303 22.99 28.50 -3.82
C ASP A 303 22.55 28.90 -5.24
N LEU A 304 21.33 28.53 -5.62
CA LEU A 304 20.61 29.11 -6.76
C LEU A 304 19.50 30.00 -6.22
N GLY A 305 19.61 31.28 -6.57
CA GLY A 305 18.75 32.36 -6.12
C GLY A 305 17.33 32.26 -6.66
N PHE A 306 16.38 32.60 -5.80
CA PHE A 306 15.03 32.99 -6.17
C PHE A 306 14.92 34.51 -6.09
N GLU A 307 14.58 35.13 -7.22
CA GLU A 307 14.23 36.55 -7.30
C GLU A 307 12.92 36.87 -6.60
N GLN A 308 12.91 38.09 -6.08
CA GLN A 308 11.88 38.75 -5.31
C GLN A 308 10.67 39.13 -6.17
N PHE A 309 9.47 38.99 -5.59
CA PHE A 309 8.44 40.03 -5.69
C PHE A 309 7.86 40.27 -4.30
N GLY A 310 8.06 41.47 -3.79
CA GLY A 310 7.71 41.87 -2.44
C GLY A 310 6.27 42.35 -2.28
N SER A 311 5.79 42.31 -1.04
CA SER A 311 4.99 43.39 -0.49
C SER A 311 5.19 43.48 1.03
N ARG A 312 5.52 44.69 1.48
CA ARG A 312 5.83 45.08 2.86
C ARG A 312 4.55 45.22 3.68
N ARG A 313 4.61 44.87 4.97
CA ARG A 313 4.46 45.83 6.10
C ARG A 313 4.93 45.22 7.44
N PRO A 314 5.49 46.03 8.36
CA PRO A 314 6.13 45.58 9.58
C PRO A 314 5.22 45.72 10.81
N LEU A 315 5.41 44.87 11.81
CA LEU A 315 5.11 45.19 13.21
C LEU A 315 6.25 44.70 14.09
N GLU A 316 6.89 45.66 14.75
CA GLU A 316 7.81 45.45 15.86
C GLU A 316 7.09 44.84 17.06
N ALA A 317 7.73 43.89 17.74
CA ALA A 317 7.62 43.76 19.19
C ALA A 317 8.83 43.00 19.75
N LYS A 318 9.65 43.72 20.53
CA LYS A 318 10.51 43.17 21.57
C LYS A 318 9.69 42.28 22.50
N SER A 319 10.25 41.17 23.01
CA SER A 319 10.30 40.89 24.46
C SER A 319 10.80 39.47 24.78
N SER A 320 11.86 39.45 25.59
CA SER A 320 12.22 38.52 26.67
C SER A 320 11.94 37.00 26.62
N ARG A 321 13.04 36.26 26.89
CA ARG A 321 13.06 34.95 27.56
C ARG A 321 12.08 34.90 28.74
N THR A 322 11.35 33.81 28.91
CA THR A 322 11.15 33.17 30.23
C THR A 322 10.77 31.70 30.08
N ARG A 323 11.56 30.84 30.74
CA ARG A 323 11.32 29.42 30.99
C ARG A 323 10.38 29.32 32.20
N ARG A 324 9.22 28.66 32.10
CA ARG A 324 8.42 28.27 33.28
C ARG A 324 7.87 26.85 33.15
N GLN A 325 8.10 26.09 34.21
CA GLN A 325 7.44 24.84 34.57
C GLN A 325 6.03 25.10 35.13
N LEU A 326 5.17 24.09 34.91
CA LEU A 326 4.04 23.59 35.70
C LEU A 326 3.21 24.54 36.60
N VAL A 327 1.89 24.49 36.37
CA VAL A 327 0.81 23.96 37.26
C VAL A 327 -0.47 24.68 36.84
N SER A 328 -1.54 23.94 36.55
CA SER A 328 -2.92 24.43 36.70
C SER A 328 -3.87 23.25 36.73
N GLU A 329 -4.49 23.07 37.89
CA GLU A 329 -5.76 22.39 38.08
C GLU A 329 -6.83 22.93 37.14
N THR A 330 -7.81 22.11 36.80
CA THR A 330 -9.15 22.58 36.44
C THR A 330 -10.16 21.49 36.77
N GLN A 331 -10.86 21.69 37.89
CA GLN A 331 -12.15 21.05 38.17
C GLN A 331 -13.19 21.64 37.22
N ILE A 332 -13.99 20.79 36.58
CA ILE A 332 -15.26 21.19 35.96
C ILE A 332 -16.32 20.21 36.44
N GLY A 333 -17.28 20.75 37.20
CA GLY A 333 -18.47 20.06 37.66
C GLY A 333 -19.46 19.83 36.52
N ILE A 334 -20.08 18.66 36.51
CA ILE A 334 -21.15 18.32 35.57
C ILE A 334 -22.47 18.31 36.32
N VAL A 335 -23.34 19.22 35.88
CA VAL A 335 -24.74 19.37 36.25
C VAL A 335 -25.55 18.22 35.64
N SER A 336 -26.38 17.58 36.46
CA SER A 336 -27.44 16.66 36.00
C SER A 336 -28.68 17.44 35.55
N PRO A 337 -29.41 16.93 34.55
CA PRO A 337 -30.86 17.09 34.53
C PRO A 337 -31.58 15.73 34.65
N GLY A 338 -32.62 15.74 35.47
CA GLY A 338 -33.44 14.59 35.79
C GLY A 338 -34.51 14.23 34.75
N SER A 339 -34.83 12.94 34.76
CA SER A 339 -36.16 12.30 34.77
C SER A 339 -37.34 12.92 34.01
N SER A 340 -37.94 12.12 33.11
CA SER A 340 -39.36 11.72 33.11
C SER A 340 -39.52 10.50 32.17
N CYS A 341 -39.89 9.31 32.66
CA CYS A 341 -41.25 8.76 32.86
C CYS A 341 -41.99 8.36 31.57
N LEU A 342 -42.26 7.04 31.46
CA LEU A 342 -43.33 6.27 30.76
C LEU A 342 -42.68 4.92 30.39
N GLY A 343 -43.02 3.77 30.95
CA GLY A 343 -44.33 3.19 31.19
C GLY A 343 -44.47 1.98 30.24
N GLY A 344 -44.29 0.76 30.75
CA GLY A 344 -44.28 -0.44 29.91
C GLY A 344 -44.14 -1.75 30.70
N ASP A 345 -45.30 -2.25 31.12
CA ASP A 345 -45.58 -3.44 31.89
C ASP A 345 -45.28 -4.76 31.13
N ARG A 346 -44.72 -5.78 31.81
CA ARG A 346 -45.01 -7.24 31.68
C ARG A 346 -43.89 -8.12 32.22
N GLY A 347 -44.28 -9.16 32.96
CA GLY A 347 -43.59 -10.46 32.95
C GLY A 347 -42.88 -10.87 34.24
N ARG A 348 -43.66 -11.09 35.30
CA ARG A 348 -43.24 -11.67 36.58
C ARG A 348 -43.06 -13.19 36.41
N SER A 349 -41.84 -13.70 36.56
CA SER A 349 -41.57 -15.11 36.86
C SER A 349 -40.72 -15.20 38.12
N HIS A 350 -41.31 -15.81 39.14
CA HIS A 350 -40.72 -16.18 40.42
C HIS A 350 -39.44 -17.00 40.23
N LEU A 351 -38.33 -16.55 40.80
CA LEU A 351 -37.30 -17.45 41.31
C LEU A 351 -37.04 -17.10 42.77
N SER A 352 -37.10 -18.14 43.60
CA SER A 352 -37.06 -18.14 45.05
C SER A 352 -35.67 -17.80 45.59
N THR A 353 -35.68 -16.94 46.60
CA THR A 353 -34.54 -16.47 47.38
C THR A 353 -34.19 -17.48 48.48
N GLU A 354 -33.60 -18.63 48.12
CA GLU A 354 -33.19 -19.63 49.13
C GLU A 354 -31.83 -20.33 48.86
N GLU A 355 -30.99 -19.80 47.98
CA GLU A 355 -29.63 -20.34 47.71
C GLU A 355 -28.51 -19.28 47.75
N ILE A 356 -28.56 -18.35 48.71
CA ILE A 356 -27.44 -17.40 48.97
C ILE A 356 -27.11 -17.38 50.46
N ALA A 357 -26.89 -18.56 51.04
CA ALA A 357 -26.42 -18.68 52.43
C ALA A 357 -25.37 -19.78 52.66
N ASP A 358 -24.82 -20.43 51.62
CA ASP A 358 -23.87 -21.55 51.80
C ASP A 358 -22.53 -21.40 51.06
N PHE A 359 -22.20 -20.20 50.57
CA PHE A 359 -20.93 -19.94 49.87
C PHE A 359 -19.86 -19.22 50.72
N SER A 360 -20.14 -18.95 52.00
CA SER A 360 -19.24 -18.17 52.89
C SER A 360 -18.44 -19.00 53.91
N ALA A 361 -18.57 -20.33 53.93
CA ALA A 361 -17.94 -21.18 54.96
C ALA A 361 -16.71 -22.01 54.50
N ARG A 362 -16.16 -21.80 53.30
CA ARG A 362 -14.99 -22.58 52.78
C ARG A 362 -13.66 -21.83 52.64
N PHE A 363 -13.55 -20.61 53.16
CA PHE A 363 -12.26 -19.90 53.22
C PHE A 363 -11.78 -19.76 54.68
N ALA A 364 -11.44 -20.90 55.29
CA ALA A 364 -10.57 -20.88 56.45
C ALA A 364 -9.11 -20.73 55.98
N PRO A 365 -8.35 -19.74 56.48
CA PRO A 365 -6.94 -19.62 56.16
C PRO A 365 -6.17 -20.76 56.85
N THR A 366 -5.64 -21.70 56.06
CA THR A 366 -4.63 -22.65 56.54
C THR A 366 -3.39 -21.88 57.03
N PRO A 367 -2.84 -22.22 58.20
CA PRO A 367 -1.67 -21.54 58.73
C PRO A 367 -0.47 -21.78 57.81
N SER A 368 0.05 -20.69 57.26
CA SER A 368 1.31 -20.64 56.52
C SER A 368 2.44 -21.14 57.41
N GLY A 369 2.79 -22.41 57.27
CA GLY A 369 4.06 -22.93 57.75
C GLY A 369 5.18 -22.18 57.03
N ALA A 370 5.88 -21.32 57.76
CA ALA A 370 7.12 -20.69 57.34
C ALA A 370 8.21 -21.77 57.25
N LEU A 371 8.11 -22.62 56.22
CA LEU A 371 9.25 -23.40 55.75
C LEU A 371 10.23 -22.39 55.16
N PHE A 372 11.33 -22.17 55.88
CA PHE A 372 12.55 -21.57 55.37
C PHE A 372 12.88 -22.24 54.03
N THR A 373 12.46 -21.63 52.93
CA THR A 373 12.98 -21.94 51.61
C THR A 373 14.41 -21.42 51.62
N GLU A 374 15.34 -22.31 51.96
CA GLU A 374 16.75 -22.16 51.64
C GLU A 374 16.82 -21.59 50.22
N SER A 375 17.35 -20.37 50.11
CA SER A 375 17.49 -19.66 48.84
C SER A 375 18.43 -20.48 47.98
N MET A 376 17.87 -21.34 47.14
CA MET A 376 18.65 -22.08 46.17
C MET A 376 19.47 -21.07 45.38
N PRO A 377 20.80 -21.26 45.25
CA PRO A 377 21.64 -20.31 44.53
C PRO A 377 21.08 -20.16 43.11
N VAL A 378 20.96 -18.92 42.64
CA VAL A 378 20.37 -18.53 41.34
C VAL A 378 20.88 -19.40 40.18
N HIS A 379 22.12 -19.87 40.28
CA HIS A 379 22.73 -20.78 39.32
C HIS A 379 22.07 -22.17 39.21
N GLN A 380 21.54 -22.71 40.31
CA GLN A 380 20.91 -24.02 40.37
C GLN A 380 19.46 -23.95 39.86
N GLN A 381 18.76 -22.84 40.13
CA GLN A 381 17.44 -22.55 39.58
C GLN A 381 17.47 -22.48 38.05
N LEU A 382 18.48 -21.78 37.49
CA LEU A 382 18.73 -21.73 36.04
C LEU A 382 19.05 -23.10 35.41
N ARG A 383 19.70 -24.02 36.14
CA ARG A 383 19.96 -25.38 35.63
C ARG A 383 18.70 -26.23 35.63
N VAL A 384 17.90 -26.17 36.69
CA VAL A 384 16.65 -26.93 36.80
C VAL A 384 15.64 -26.43 35.77
N GLU A 385 15.53 -25.12 35.53
CA GLU A 385 14.68 -24.58 34.47
C GLU A 385 15.15 -24.95 33.07
N ARG A 386 16.47 -24.97 32.81
CA ARG A 386 17.02 -25.49 31.53
C ARG A 386 16.75 -26.98 31.33
N ALA A 387 16.77 -27.79 32.39
CA ALA A 387 16.40 -29.19 32.30
C ALA A 387 14.90 -29.36 32.08
N ARG A 388 14.05 -28.57 32.76
CA ARG A 388 12.59 -28.63 32.64
C ARG A 388 12.08 -28.14 31.28
N SER A 389 12.76 -27.15 30.69
CA SER A 389 12.49 -26.67 29.33
C SER A 389 12.94 -27.66 28.25
N ARG A 390 13.96 -28.50 28.52
CA ARG A 390 14.27 -29.66 27.66
C ARG A 390 13.24 -30.78 27.79
N LEU A 391 12.61 -30.98 28.95
CA LEU A 391 11.61 -32.03 29.15
C LEU A 391 10.20 -31.72 28.58
N CYS A 392 9.85 -30.45 28.35
CA CYS A 392 8.52 -30.06 27.84
C CYS A 392 8.49 -29.70 26.35
N GLY A 393 9.62 -29.78 25.65
CA GLY A 393 9.70 -29.59 24.19
C GLY A 393 10.34 -30.83 23.59
N SER A 394 9.54 -31.79 23.18
CA SER A 394 10.03 -32.90 22.37
C SER A 394 10.65 -32.36 21.08
N ASP A 395 11.83 -32.84 20.71
CA ASP A 395 12.56 -32.41 19.51
C ASP A 395 11.68 -32.41 18.24
N TRP A 396 10.65 -33.28 18.19
CA TRP A 396 9.67 -33.33 17.11
C TRP A 396 8.85 -32.04 16.95
N LEU A 397 8.51 -31.33 18.04
CA LEU A 397 7.69 -30.11 17.97
C LEU A 397 8.50 -28.95 17.38
N ALA A 398 9.77 -28.83 17.81
CA ALA A 398 10.71 -27.89 17.21
C ALA A 398 10.88 -28.20 15.71
N ALA A 399 11.08 -29.48 15.35
CA ALA A 399 11.20 -29.91 13.96
C ALA A 399 9.93 -29.60 13.14
N ALA A 400 8.74 -29.80 13.71
CA ALA A 400 7.47 -29.50 13.05
C ALA A 400 7.29 -27.99 12.78
N HIS A 401 7.60 -27.13 13.76
CA HIS A 401 7.57 -25.68 13.56
C HIS A 401 8.57 -25.22 12.49
N THR A 402 9.78 -25.77 12.54
CA THR A 402 10.84 -25.50 11.55
C THR A 402 10.42 -25.93 10.14
N LEU A 403 9.89 -27.15 9.98
CA LEU A 403 9.38 -27.64 8.71
C LEU A 403 8.25 -26.75 8.19
N GLY A 404 7.31 -26.35 9.06
CA GLY A 404 6.23 -25.43 8.71
C GLY A 404 6.74 -24.08 8.17
N VAL A 405 7.77 -23.50 8.80
CA VAL A 405 8.40 -22.26 8.33
C VAL A 405 9.16 -22.46 7.00
N LEU A 406 9.81 -23.60 6.79
CA LEU A 406 10.46 -23.90 5.51
C LEU A 406 9.43 -24.04 4.37
N VAL A 407 8.34 -24.76 4.60
CA VAL A 407 7.24 -24.89 3.63
C VAL A 407 6.61 -23.52 3.36
N GLN A 408 6.47 -22.67 4.38
CA GLN A 408 6.00 -21.28 4.24
C GLN A 408 6.89 -20.50 3.28
N ILE A 409 8.22 -20.56 3.42
CA ILE A 409 9.16 -19.87 2.53
C ILE A 409 9.01 -20.37 1.10
N MET A 410 8.97 -21.70 0.91
CA MET A 410 8.85 -22.29 -0.43
C MET A 410 7.55 -21.88 -1.12
N LEU A 411 6.40 -21.97 -0.44
CA LEU A 411 5.11 -21.54 -1.00
C LEU A 411 5.08 -20.04 -1.30
N THR A 412 5.71 -19.24 -0.43
CA THR A 412 5.78 -17.78 -0.63
C THR A 412 6.63 -17.43 -1.85
N ILE A 413 7.78 -18.10 -2.08
CA ILE A 413 8.58 -17.94 -3.30
C ILE A 413 7.79 -18.36 -4.54
N LEU A 414 7.14 -19.53 -4.51
CA LEU A 414 6.33 -20.02 -5.62
C LEU A 414 5.20 -19.03 -5.96
N ALA A 415 4.55 -18.45 -4.96
CA ALA A 415 3.48 -17.49 -5.17
C ALA A 415 3.95 -16.19 -5.88
N PHE A 416 5.22 -15.78 -5.73
CA PHE A 416 5.77 -14.62 -6.46
C PHE A 416 6.27 -14.94 -7.85
N SER A 417 6.83 -16.14 -8.03
CA SER A 417 7.48 -16.56 -9.27
C SER A 417 6.47 -17.06 -10.30
N VAL A 418 5.40 -17.71 -9.86
CA VAL A 418 4.36 -18.24 -10.74
C VAL A 418 3.35 -17.13 -11.09
N PRO A 419 2.89 -17.01 -12.34
CA PRO A 419 1.83 -16.09 -12.72
C PRO A 419 0.58 -16.23 -11.82
N VAL A 420 0.14 -15.10 -11.28
CA VAL A 420 -1.00 -15.03 -10.35
C VAL A 420 -2.30 -14.89 -11.12
N PHE A 421 -2.29 -14.12 -12.21
CA PHE A 421 -3.42 -14.00 -13.12
C PHE A 421 -2.94 -13.70 -14.54
N GLN A 422 -3.82 -13.99 -15.49
CA GLN A 422 -3.69 -13.64 -16.90
C GLN A 422 -4.66 -12.51 -17.23
N ARG A 423 -4.18 -11.48 -17.93
CA ARG A 423 -5.01 -10.50 -18.61
C ARG A 423 -5.44 -11.10 -19.94
N HIS A 424 -6.74 -11.19 -20.16
CA HIS A 424 -7.32 -11.71 -21.39
C HIS A 424 -8.18 -10.60 -22.03
N VAL A 425 -7.79 -10.13 -23.20
CA VAL A 425 -8.47 -9.00 -23.88
C VAL A 425 -9.30 -9.53 -25.04
N VAL A 426 -10.61 -9.29 -24.99
CA VAL A 426 -11.60 -9.76 -25.96
C VAL A 426 -12.39 -8.61 -26.58
N GLY A 427 -12.89 -8.82 -27.79
CA GLY A 427 -13.75 -7.88 -28.50
C GLY A 427 -13.28 -7.61 -29.92
N ALA A 428 -14.11 -6.91 -30.69
CA ALA A 428 -13.81 -6.63 -32.09
C ALA A 428 -12.52 -5.81 -32.30
N LEU A 429 -12.19 -4.88 -31.39
CA LEU A 429 -10.98 -4.07 -31.47
C LEU A 429 -9.69 -4.88 -31.24
N PRO A 430 -9.51 -5.61 -30.12
CA PRO A 430 -8.31 -6.41 -29.91
C PRO A 430 -8.16 -7.51 -30.95
N ASP A 431 -9.26 -8.10 -31.45
CA ASP A 431 -9.20 -9.10 -32.52
C ASP A 431 -8.78 -8.48 -33.86
N ALA A 432 -9.26 -7.28 -34.21
CA ALA A 432 -8.78 -6.55 -35.37
C ALA A 432 -7.27 -6.27 -35.29
N LEU A 433 -6.78 -5.86 -34.12
CA LEU A 433 -5.37 -5.59 -33.88
C LEU A 433 -4.53 -6.88 -33.86
N ARG A 434 -5.07 -7.99 -33.34
CA ARG A 434 -4.41 -9.30 -33.34
C ARG A 434 -4.30 -9.86 -34.77
N ILE A 435 -5.38 -9.79 -35.56
CA ILE A 435 -5.41 -10.32 -36.93
C ILE A 435 -4.58 -9.44 -37.87
N ASN A 436 -4.76 -8.13 -37.82
CA ASN A 436 -4.12 -7.22 -38.77
C ASN A 436 -2.69 -6.87 -38.35
N LEU A 437 -2.44 -6.64 -37.06
CA LEU A 437 -1.14 -6.16 -36.55
C LEU A 437 -0.34 -7.20 -35.75
N ALA A 438 -0.88 -8.41 -35.52
CA ALA A 438 -0.27 -9.44 -34.67
C ALA A 438 0.12 -8.91 -33.28
N ILE A 439 -0.65 -7.93 -32.79
CA ILE A 439 -0.49 -7.40 -31.45
C ILE A 439 -1.32 -8.30 -30.54
N ASP A 440 -0.64 -9.03 -29.66
CA ASP A 440 -1.32 -9.77 -28.60
C ASP A 440 -1.35 -8.93 -27.34
N PHE A 441 -2.56 -8.72 -26.82
CA PHE A 441 -2.77 -7.99 -25.57
C PHE A 441 -2.82 -8.93 -24.37
N ASP A 442 -2.83 -10.24 -24.59
CA ASP A 442 -2.87 -11.20 -23.51
C ASP A 442 -1.50 -11.25 -22.82
N ALA A 443 -1.50 -11.25 -21.49
CA ALA A 443 -0.27 -11.24 -20.72
C ALA A 443 -0.42 -11.91 -19.37
N ASP A 444 0.61 -12.66 -18.99
CA ASP A 444 0.73 -13.29 -17.68
C ASP A 444 1.46 -12.38 -16.69
N TYR A 445 0.87 -12.27 -15.50
CA TYR A 445 1.35 -11.39 -14.45
C TYR A 445 1.74 -12.20 -13.21
N SER A 446 3.05 -12.32 -12.98
CA SER A 446 3.58 -12.69 -11.67
C SER A 446 3.67 -11.45 -10.77
N MET A 447 3.77 -11.65 -9.45
CA MET A 447 3.86 -10.51 -8.52
C MET A 447 5.14 -9.69 -8.73
N ILE A 448 6.24 -10.34 -9.07
CA ILE A 448 7.50 -9.67 -9.40
C ILE A 448 7.32 -8.80 -10.65
N ARG A 449 6.68 -9.34 -11.70
CA ARG A 449 6.42 -8.60 -12.93
C ARG A 449 5.49 -7.41 -12.67
N LEU A 450 4.45 -7.57 -11.86
CA LEU A 450 3.57 -6.46 -11.47
C LEU A 450 4.32 -5.35 -10.75
N ALA A 451 5.20 -5.71 -9.81
CA ALA A 451 6.03 -4.74 -9.09
C ALA A 451 6.95 -3.95 -10.05
N GLN A 452 7.52 -4.62 -11.05
CA GLN A 452 8.35 -3.99 -12.08
C GLN A 452 7.54 -3.09 -13.02
N LEU A 453 6.39 -3.57 -13.50
CA LEU A 453 5.50 -2.80 -14.38
C LEU A 453 4.97 -1.55 -13.68
N ALA A 454 4.70 -1.62 -12.38
CA ALA A 454 4.33 -0.46 -11.58
C ALA A 454 5.44 0.61 -11.51
N ALA A 455 6.71 0.28 -11.78
CA ALA A 455 7.81 1.25 -11.80
C ALA A 455 8.03 1.90 -13.17
N GLN A 456 7.56 1.28 -14.27
CA GLN A 456 7.94 1.67 -15.63
C GLN A 456 7.50 3.08 -16.02
N ALA A 457 6.42 3.59 -15.43
CA ALA A 457 5.91 4.93 -15.72
C ALA A 457 6.73 6.07 -15.05
N GLY A 458 7.70 5.73 -14.20
CA GLY A 458 8.62 6.67 -13.56
C GLY A 458 7.98 7.66 -12.57
N GLY A 459 8.78 8.57 -12.02
CA GLY A 459 8.29 9.60 -11.09
C GLY A 459 7.72 9.02 -9.79
N LEU A 460 6.48 9.38 -9.43
CA LEU A 460 5.81 8.86 -8.23
C LEU A 460 5.38 7.39 -8.35
N ASP A 461 5.40 6.81 -9.56
CA ASP A 461 5.11 5.38 -9.75
C ASP A 461 6.19 4.49 -9.11
N TYR A 462 7.44 4.98 -8.98
CA TYR A 462 8.48 4.30 -8.20
C TYR A 462 8.10 4.14 -6.73
N PHE A 463 7.35 5.09 -6.15
CA PHE A 463 6.89 4.98 -4.78
C PHE A 463 5.83 3.87 -4.63
N MET A 464 4.88 3.78 -5.56
CA MET A 464 3.88 2.69 -5.59
C MET A 464 4.51 1.32 -5.85
N SER A 465 5.51 1.26 -6.74
CA SER A 465 6.29 0.05 -6.93
C SER A 465 7.05 -0.34 -5.65
N ALA A 466 7.70 0.62 -4.98
CA ALA A 466 8.43 0.37 -3.74
C ALA A 466 7.52 -0.14 -2.62
N THR A 467 6.31 0.42 -2.48
CA THR A 467 5.33 -0.10 -1.51
C THR A 467 4.89 -1.50 -1.89
N PHE A 468 4.60 -1.78 -3.16
CA PHE A 468 4.29 -3.13 -3.60
C PHE A 468 5.44 -4.11 -3.27
N TRP A 469 6.69 -3.77 -3.59
CA TRP A 469 7.87 -4.58 -3.27
C TRP A 469 7.99 -4.86 -1.77
N VAL A 470 7.87 -3.84 -0.92
CA VAL A 470 8.00 -4.00 0.53
C VAL A 470 6.89 -4.90 1.07
N PHE A 471 5.64 -4.61 0.76
CA PHE A 471 4.49 -5.25 1.39
C PHE A 471 4.15 -6.63 0.84
N ILE A 472 4.36 -6.83 -0.46
CA ILE A 472 3.99 -8.07 -1.15
C ILE A 472 5.18 -9.00 -1.31
N VAL A 473 6.41 -8.51 -1.50
CA VAL A 473 7.55 -9.39 -1.80
C VAL A 473 8.52 -9.51 -0.62
N ILE A 474 9.04 -8.38 -0.12
CA ILE A 474 10.13 -8.37 0.86
C ILE A 474 9.64 -8.83 2.24
N CYS A 475 8.61 -8.19 2.80
CA CYS A 475 8.12 -8.51 4.15
C CYS A 475 7.59 -9.95 4.26
N PRO A 476 6.87 -10.49 3.26
CA PRO A 476 6.48 -11.89 3.27
C PRO A 476 7.60 -12.93 3.24
N LEU A 477 8.77 -12.61 2.70
CA LEU A 477 9.96 -13.44 2.81
C LEU A 477 10.71 -13.21 4.13
N LEU A 478 10.86 -11.94 4.51
CA LEU A 478 11.62 -11.53 5.68
C LEU A 478 11.05 -12.10 6.98
N ARG A 479 9.72 -12.18 7.10
CA ARG A 479 9.04 -12.72 8.28
C ARG A 479 9.40 -14.19 8.55
N PRO A 480 9.14 -15.16 7.65
CA PRO A 480 9.52 -16.54 7.90
C PRO A 480 11.04 -16.74 7.93
N LEU A 481 11.84 -15.95 7.21
CA LEU A 481 13.31 -16.02 7.30
C LEU A 481 13.82 -15.66 8.70
N THR A 482 13.30 -14.57 9.29
CA THR A 482 13.69 -14.17 10.66
C THR A 482 13.24 -15.20 11.70
N MET A 483 12.08 -15.84 11.52
CA MET A 483 11.64 -16.96 12.36
C MET A 483 12.52 -18.20 12.20
N LEU A 484 12.94 -18.50 10.97
CA LEU A 484 13.85 -19.62 10.68
C LEU A 484 15.20 -19.41 11.38
N VAL A 485 15.76 -18.20 11.32
CA VAL A 485 16.99 -17.84 12.04
C VAL A 485 16.83 -17.99 13.55
N LEU A 486 15.69 -17.59 14.12
CA LEU A 486 15.40 -17.78 15.55
C LEU A 486 15.31 -19.27 15.96
N LEU A 487 14.85 -20.15 15.06
CA LEU A 487 14.73 -21.59 15.32
C LEU A 487 16.06 -22.33 15.16
N PHE A 488 16.91 -21.93 14.22
CA PHE A 488 18.16 -22.66 13.90
C PHE A 488 19.42 -22.08 14.51
N VAL A 489 19.53 -20.75 14.62
CA VAL A 489 20.79 -20.10 14.98
C VAL A 489 20.82 -19.86 16.49
N PRO A 490 21.81 -20.41 17.22
CA PRO A 490 21.96 -20.17 18.65
C PRO A 490 22.54 -18.76 18.90
N LEU A 491 21.70 -17.74 18.72
CA LEU A 491 22.01 -16.35 18.99
C LEU A 491 21.98 -16.06 20.50
N ARG A 492 22.64 -14.97 20.92
CA ARG A 492 22.52 -14.48 22.30
C ARG A 492 21.07 -14.08 22.58
N VAL A 493 20.58 -14.27 23.81
CA VAL A 493 19.17 -14.00 24.18
C VAL A 493 18.74 -12.56 23.84
N SER A 494 19.62 -11.57 24.04
CA SER A 494 19.36 -10.18 23.65
C SER A 494 19.16 -10.02 22.14
N GLN A 495 19.97 -10.69 21.33
CA GLN A 495 19.86 -10.71 19.87
C GLN A 495 18.60 -11.45 19.42
N GLN A 496 18.27 -12.59 20.04
CA GLN A 496 17.04 -13.31 19.73
C GLN A 496 15.79 -12.46 20.02
N ARG A 497 15.75 -11.77 21.17
CA ARG A 497 14.66 -10.83 21.50
C ARG A 497 14.60 -9.65 20.54
N GLY A 498 15.75 -9.11 20.13
CA GLY A 498 15.83 -8.06 19.09
C GLY A 498 15.27 -8.53 17.76
N LEU A 499 15.72 -9.69 17.28
CA LEU A 499 15.28 -10.29 16.02
C LEU A 499 13.80 -10.69 16.05
N HIS A 500 13.30 -11.17 17.18
CA HIS A 500 11.89 -11.46 17.38
C HIS A 500 11.02 -10.20 17.33
N ARG A 501 11.45 -9.09 17.95
CA ARG A 501 10.78 -7.78 17.83
C ARG A 501 10.76 -7.28 16.39
N PHE A 502 11.92 -7.34 15.71
CA PHE A 502 12.01 -6.99 14.30
C PHE A 502 11.09 -7.84 13.43
N SER A 503 11.05 -9.14 13.66
CA SER A 503 10.16 -10.06 12.96
C SER A 503 8.69 -9.67 13.15
N ARG A 504 8.27 -9.30 14.37
CA ARG A 504 6.91 -8.82 14.65
C ARG A 504 6.60 -7.55 13.87
N HIS A 505 7.51 -6.58 13.85
CA HIS A 505 7.34 -5.36 13.06
C HIS A 505 7.23 -5.66 11.56
N ALA A 506 8.06 -6.57 11.03
CA ALA A 506 7.96 -7.01 9.64
C ALA A 506 6.59 -7.65 9.33
N ALA A 507 5.99 -8.36 10.29
CA ALA A 507 4.65 -8.91 10.14
C ALA A 507 3.56 -7.83 10.05
N SER A 508 3.77 -6.62 10.58
CA SER A 508 2.85 -5.49 10.41
C SER A 508 2.84 -4.93 8.98
N TYR A 509 3.93 -5.13 8.23
CA TYR A 509 4.05 -4.77 6.81
C TYR A 509 3.77 -5.95 5.85
N TYR A 510 3.47 -7.13 6.39
CA TYR A 510 3.04 -8.28 5.60
C TYR A 510 1.61 -8.02 5.12
N ALA A 511 1.37 -7.73 3.83
CA ALA A 511 0.03 -7.52 3.27
C ALA A 511 -0.34 -8.57 2.22
N PHE A 512 0.26 -9.76 2.30
CA PHE A 512 0.06 -10.83 1.34
C PHE A 512 -1.38 -11.37 1.36
N GLU A 513 -2.01 -11.36 2.53
CA GLU A 513 -3.43 -11.69 2.74
C GLU A 513 -4.37 -10.78 1.95
N VAL A 514 -3.96 -9.55 1.65
CA VAL A 514 -4.78 -8.61 0.88
C VAL A 514 -4.86 -9.04 -0.59
N MET A 515 -3.82 -9.69 -1.13
CA MET A 515 -3.83 -10.21 -2.51
C MET A 515 -4.86 -11.32 -2.71
N VAL A 516 -5.16 -12.10 -1.67
CA VAL A 516 -6.19 -13.15 -1.72
C VAL A 516 -7.57 -12.57 -2.06
N VAL A 517 -7.84 -11.34 -1.61
CA VAL A 517 -9.09 -10.64 -1.86
C VAL A 517 -8.99 -9.72 -3.08
N ALA A 518 -7.85 -9.06 -3.29
CA ALA A 518 -7.65 -8.17 -4.42
C ALA A 518 -7.83 -8.89 -5.77
N VAL A 519 -7.26 -10.09 -5.95
CA VAL A 519 -7.33 -10.78 -7.26
C VAL A 519 -8.78 -11.11 -7.67
N PRO A 520 -9.62 -11.75 -6.82
CA PRO A 520 -11.03 -11.94 -7.13
C PRO A 520 -11.80 -10.63 -7.34
N LEU A 521 -11.52 -9.59 -6.54
CA LEU A 521 -12.16 -8.28 -6.70
C LEU A 521 -11.88 -7.70 -8.09
N ILE A 522 -10.63 -7.74 -8.55
CA ILE A 522 -10.25 -7.21 -9.86
C ILE A 522 -10.85 -8.09 -10.97
N GLN A 523 -10.83 -9.41 -10.84
CA GLN A 523 -11.48 -10.33 -11.79
C GLN A 523 -12.96 -10.00 -12.00
N VAL A 524 -13.67 -9.66 -10.93
CA VAL A 524 -15.08 -9.30 -10.99
C VAL A 524 -15.31 -7.89 -11.54
N ALA A 525 -14.53 -6.92 -11.05
CA ALA A 525 -14.74 -5.51 -11.30
C ALA A 525 -14.31 -5.10 -12.72
N PHE A 526 -13.24 -5.72 -13.22
CA PHE A 526 -12.51 -5.14 -14.35
C PHE A 526 -13.12 -5.43 -15.71
N GLY A 527 -13.73 -6.60 -15.91
CA GLY A 527 -14.42 -6.94 -17.17
C GLY A 527 -15.48 -5.90 -17.54
N PRO A 528 -16.48 -5.64 -16.69
CA PRO A 528 -17.52 -4.67 -17.01
C PRO A 528 -17.06 -3.21 -17.00
N MET A 529 -16.07 -2.86 -16.17
CA MET A 529 -15.47 -1.52 -16.21
C MET A 529 -14.74 -1.26 -17.54
N SER A 530 -14.02 -2.24 -18.08
CA SER A 530 -13.33 -2.09 -19.37
C SER A 530 -14.30 -2.11 -20.55
N ASP A 531 -15.37 -2.92 -20.48
CA ASP A 531 -16.46 -2.93 -21.48
C ASP A 531 -17.21 -1.59 -21.54
N SER A 532 -17.33 -0.87 -20.41
CA SER A 532 -17.98 0.45 -20.41
C SER A 532 -17.11 1.58 -20.99
N MET A 533 -15.78 1.42 -21.00
CA MET A 533 -14.86 2.43 -21.56
C MET A 533 -15.02 2.55 -23.08
N LEU A 534 -15.02 1.42 -23.79
CA LEU A 534 -15.03 1.35 -25.26
C LEU A 534 -16.18 0.46 -25.71
N ASN A 535 -17.36 1.04 -25.82
CA ASN A 535 -18.55 0.37 -26.33
C ASN A 535 -19.24 1.17 -27.44
N LYS A 536 -20.28 0.56 -28.00
CA LYS A 536 -21.10 1.13 -29.08
C LYS A 536 -21.74 2.48 -28.73
N GLN A 537 -21.94 2.79 -27.43
CA GLN A 537 -22.55 4.03 -26.97
C GLN A 537 -21.51 5.12 -26.71
N SER A 538 -20.37 4.77 -26.09
CA SER A 538 -19.29 5.71 -25.77
C SER A 538 -18.47 6.10 -26.99
N THR A 539 -18.23 5.15 -27.90
CA THR A 539 -17.37 5.33 -29.08
C THR A 539 -18.02 4.74 -30.35
N PRO A 540 -19.21 5.25 -30.76
CA PRO A 540 -19.97 4.68 -31.87
C PRO A 540 -19.21 4.69 -33.20
N GLU A 541 -18.37 5.72 -33.42
CA GLU A 541 -17.62 5.91 -34.67
C GLU A 541 -16.58 4.81 -34.91
N VAL A 542 -15.93 4.35 -33.85
CA VAL A 542 -14.91 3.29 -33.92
C VAL A 542 -15.55 1.91 -33.75
N CYS A 543 -16.45 1.75 -32.78
CA CYS A 543 -16.96 0.43 -32.42
C CYS A 543 -18.00 -0.12 -33.39
N LYS A 544 -18.86 0.71 -34.02
CA LYS A 544 -19.86 0.21 -34.99
C LYS A 544 -19.24 -0.44 -36.22
N PRO A 545 -18.28 0.17 -36.94
CA PRO A 545 -17.67 -0.45 -38.10
C PRO A 545 -16.85 -1.70 -37.72
N LEU A 546 -16.15 -1.67 -36.58
CA LEU A 546 -15.41 -2.85 -36.09
C LEU A 546 -16.35 -4.01 -35.77
N LEU A 547 -17.45 -3.78 -35.07
CA LEU A 547 -18.44 -4.82 -34.77
C LEU A 547 -19.11 -5.37 -36.03
N HIS A 548 -19.26 -4.54 -37.08
CA HIS A 548 -19.78 -5.02 -38.36
C HIS A 548 -18.78 -5.93 -39.09
N ARG A 549 -17.48 -5.59 -39.03
CA ARG A 549 -16.40 -6.39 -39.64
C ARG A 549 -16.09 -7.67 -38.85
N TYR A 550 -16.28 -7.66 -37.53
CA TYR A 550 -16.01 -8.77 -36.63
C TYR A 550 -17.27 -9.18 -35.82
N PRO A 551 -18.27 -9.81 -36.48
CA PRO A 551 -19.57 -10.09 -35.88
C PRO A 551 -19.55 -11.24 -34.86
N ASN A 552 -18.44 -11.96 -34.72
CA ASN A 552 -18.31 -13.10 -33.81
C ASN A 552 -18.31 -12.70 -32.32
N HIS A 553 -18.10 -11.43 -32.02
CA HIS A 553 -18.16 -10.92 -30.65
C HIS A 553 -19.57 -10.43 -30.37
N SER A 554 -20.12 -10.81 -29.21
CA SER A 554 -21.48 -10.56 -28.74
C SER A 554 -21.78 -9.07 -28.46
N GLY A 555 -21.43 -8.18 -29.39
CA GLY A 555 -21.56 -6.73 -29.25
C GLY A 555 -20.44 -6.06 -28.45
N THR A 556 -19.43 -6.80 -27.99
CA THR A 556 -18.31 -6.25 -27.20
C THR A 556 -17.24 -5.69 -28.12
N CYS A 557 -17.00 -4.38 -28.02
CA CYS A 557 -15.99 -3.70 -28.82
C CYS A 557 -14.60 -3.89 -28.21
N PHE A 558 -14.48 -3.69 -26.89
CA PHE A 558 -13.27 -3.95 -26.13
C PHE A 558 -13.66 -4.33 -24.70
N ARG A 559 -13.16 -5.44 -24.21
CA ARG A 559 -13.35 -5.91 -22.85
C ARG A 559 -12.10 -6.64 -22.41
N MET A 560 -11.73 -6.44 -21.16
CA MET A 560 -10.54 -7.04 -20.58
C MET A 560 -10.94 -7.83 -19.35
N ASP A 561 -10.85 -9.14 -19.47
CA ASP A 561 -11.12 -10.09 -18.40
C ASP A 561 -9.80 -10.49 -17.73
N ILE A 562 -9.91 -10.91 -16.47
CA ILE A 562 -8.76 -11.37 -15.68
C ILE A 562 -9.08 -12.77 -15.20
N VAL A 563 -8.16 -13.69 -15.45
CA VAL A 563 -8.32 -15.09 -15.08
C VAL A 563 -7.27 -15.44 -14.04
N ALA A 564 -7.70 -15.94 -12.88
CA ALA A 564 -6.78 -16.41 -11.85
C ALA A 564 -5.99 -17.64 -12.35
N LEU A 565 -4.67 -17.60 -12.14
CA LEU A 565 -3.72 -18.64 -12.55
C LEU A 565 -3.17 -19.40 -11.31
N PRO A 566 -2.36 -20.47 -11.49
CA PRO A 566 -1.82 -21.27 -10.38
C PRO A 566 -1.13 -20.46 -9.26
N GLY A 567 -0.49 -19.33 -9.58
CA GLY A 567 0.13 -18.44 -8.60
C GLY A 567 -0.85 -17.90 -7.55
N TYR A 568 -2.13 -17.71 -7.92
CA TYR A 568 -3.18 -17.30 -6.98
C TYR A 568 -3.43 -18.38 -5.91
N TYR A 569 -3.46 -19.66 -6.30
CA TYR A 569 -3.65 -20.76 -5.36
C TYR A 569 -2.42 -20.98 -4.46
N PHE A 570 -1.21 -20.76 -4.97
CA PHE A 570 -0.01 -20.70 -4.13
C PHE A 570 -0.08 -19.53 -3.13
N THR A 571 -0.61 -18.38 -3.55
CA THR A 571 -0.86 -17.23 -2.65
C THR A 571 -1.80 -17.62 -1.52
N LEU A 572 -2.93 -18.27 -1.83
CA LEU A 572 -3.88 -18.79 -0.84
C LEU A 572 -3.21 -19.76 0.15
N ALA A 573 -2.45 -20.73 -0.35
CA ALA A 573 -1.76 -21.71 0.48
C ALA A 573 -0.70 -21.07 1.39
N ALA A 574 0.07 -20.11 0.86
CA ALA A 574 1.07 -19.37 1.62
C ALA A 574 0.43 -18.48 2.70
N VAL A 575 -0.73 -17.86 2.44
CA VAL A 575 -1.47 -17.09 3.45
C VAL A 575 -2.06 -18.01 4.52
N ALA A 576 -2.63 -19.16 4.15
CA ALA A 576 -3.14 -20.14 5.11
C ALA A 576 -2.02 -20.64 6.04
N LEU A 577 -0.87 -20.99 5.48
CA LEU A 577 0.29 -21.42 6.26
C LEU A 577 0.91 -20.25 7.06
N PHE A 578 0.80 -19.01 6.57
CA PHE A 578 1.22 -17.82 7.32
C PHE A 578 0.38 -17.69 8.59
N LEU A 579 -0.94 -17.88 8.52
CA LEU A 579 -1.81 -17.86 9.70
C LEU A 579 -1.42 -18.94 10.72
N LEU A 580 -0.89 -20.08 10.27
CA LEU A 580 -0.44 -21.18 11.11
C LEU A 580 0.98 -21.03 11.67
N THR A 581 1.85 -20.28 11.00
CA THR A 581 3.29 -20.23 11.35
C THR A 581 3.84 -18.83 11.54
N GLY A 582 3.46 -17.88 10.69
CA GLY A 582 4.00 -16.54 10.64
C GLY A 582 3.17 -15.49 11.38
N PHE A 583 1.89 -15.72 11.59
CA PHE A 583 0.98 -14.77 12.22
C PHE A 583 1.32 -14.59 13.71
N ASP A 584 1.20 -13.38 14.22
CA ASP A 584 1.44 -13.08 15.63
C ASP A 584 0.36 -13.75 16.48
N GLY A 585 0.71 -14.79 17.22
CA GLY A 585 -0.25 -15.63 17.94
C GLY A 585 -0.56 -16.97 17.26
N SER A 586 0.03 -17.20 16.09
CA SER A 586 0.16 -18.55 15.52
C SER A 586 0.86 -19.50 16.51
N PRO A 587 0.66 -20.82 16.39
CA PRO A 587 1.40 -21.82 17.15
C PRO A 587 2.92 -21.62 17.17
N THR A 588 3.54 -21.39 16.01
CA THR A 588 5.00 -21.18 15.91
C THR A 588 5.45 -19.89 16.59
N HIS A 589 4.73 -18.78 16.40
CA HIS A 589 5.04 -17.54 17.11
C HIS A 589 4.89 -17.71 18.63
N LYS A 590 3.82 -18.38 19.10
CA LYS A 590 3.63 -18.69 20.52
C LYS A 590 4.75 -19.56 21.08
N TYR A 591 5.20 -20.54 20.31
CA TYR A 591 6.34 -21.38 20.67
C TYR A 591 7.63 -20.56 20.84
N LEU A 592 7.98 -19.72 19.86
CA LEU A 592 9.15 -18.83 19.95
C LEU A 592 9.03 -17.82 21.10
N HIS A 593 7.89 -17.15 21.23
CA HIS A 593 7.65 -16.20 22.31
C HIS A 593 7.80 -16.86 23.69
N ARG A 594 7.30 -18.09 23.85
CA ARG A 594 7.42 -18.88 25.09
C ARG A 594 8.85 -19.25 25.45
N GLN A 595 9.74 -19.38 24.47
CA GLN A 595 11.16 -19.65 24.69
C GLN A 595 11.92 -18.36 25.07
N LEU A 596 11.57 -17.24 24.44
CA LEU A 596 12.29 -15.97 24.62
C LEU A 596 11.84 -15.16 25.85
N TYR A 597 10.58 -15.32 26.24
CA TYR A 597 9.92 -14.61 27.34
C TYR A 597 9.22 -15.61 28.27
N PRO A 598 9.97 -16.38 29.08
CA PRO A 598 9.37 -17.34 30.01
C PRO A 598 8.50 -16.68 31.08
N GLU A 599 8.83 -15.43 31.45
CA GLU A 599 8.14 -14.65 32.50
C GLU A 599 6.74 -14.17 32.09
N ASP A 600 6.46 -14.05 30.80
CA ASP A 600 5.17 -13.55 30.28
C ASP A 600 4.01 -14.57 30.43
N ARG A 601 4.20 -15.62 31.22
CA ARG A 601 3.21 -16.67 31.46
C ARG A 601 2.50 -16.48 32.80
N PRO A 602 1.16 -16.63 32.87
CA PRO A 602 0.60 -17.32 34.03
C PRO A 602 1.14 -18.76 34.04
N PRO A 603 1.56 -19.30 35.19
CA PRO A 603 2.32 -20.55 35.28
C PRO A 603 1.64 -21.68 34.48
N PRO A 604 2.36 -22.36 33.57
CA PRO A 604 1.78 -23.43 32.77
C PRO A 604 1.42 -24.63 33.66
N THR A 605 0.14 -24.93 33.80
CA THR A 605 -0.28 -26.28 34.18
C THR A 605 0.02 -27.18 32.97
N CYS A 606 1.06 -28.01 33.08
CA CYS A 606 1.44 -28.95 32.02
C CYS A 606 0.43 -30.10 31.82
N GLY A 607 -0.83 -29.94 32.27
CA GLY A 607 -1.79 -31.04 32.45
C GLY A 607 -2.84 -31.23 31.35
N ASN A 608 -3.20 -30.21 30.56
CA ASN A 608 -4.43 -30.27 29.74
C ASN A 608 -4.22 -29.99 28.25
N PHE A 609 -3.08 -30.39 27.68
CA PHE A 609 -2.91 -30.47 26.22
C PHE A 609 -2.67 -31.93 25.83
N TYR A 610 -3.66 -32.78 26.10
CA TYR A 610 -3.91 -34.05 25.41
C TYR A 610 -5.41 -34.30 25.37
#